data_AF-A0A6I3MMQ6-F1
#
_entry.id   AF-A0A6I3MMQ6-F1
#
_cell.length_a   1.000
_cell.length_b   1.000
_cell.length_c   1.000
_cell.angle_alpha   90.00
_cell.angle_beta   90.00
_cell.angle_gamma   90.00
#
_symmetry.space_group_name_H-M   'P 1'
#
loop_
_entity.id
_entity.type
_entity.pdbx_description
1 polymer ?
#
loop_
_entity_poly.entity_id
_entity_poly.type
_entity_poly.pdbx_seq_one_letter_code
_entity_poly.pdbx_strand_id
1 'polypeptide(L)'
;MKNILLAFLFLAFCQTGIAQKYISTLKNNTELQYVCKLHGQTRTLSLVANTSKENLILKLDTRGVKSSIVILAEALKNGNALSFNQGEYAPVLNLKSNETFFMISQSAYQNLVQNNSFVYNNTTYDVDKNEDKNGVSIDGKLIDAFHVIAQIDQTEMWIVKNPEFPLICKITKNPLGINFTLVKVIDN
;
A
#
# COMPACT_ATOMS: atom_id res chain seq x y z
N MET A 1 -46.15 -7.31 -37.50
CA MET A 1 -45.69 -5.98 -37.03
C MET A 1 -45.35 -6.11 -35.56
N LYS A 2 -44.09 -5.79 -35.23
CA LYS A 2 -43.39 -5.99 -33.95
C LYS A 2 -43.91 -5.01 -32.89
N ASN A 3 -44.35 -5.51 -31.73
CA ASN A 3 -44.37 -4.74 -30.51
C ASN A 3 -43.17 -5.17 -29.66
N ILE A 4 -42.05 -4.47 -29.86
CA ILE A 4 -40.84 -4.52 -29.04
C ILE A 4 -41.01 -3.49 -27.92
N LEU A 5 -41.26 -3.96 -26.71
CA LEU A 5 -41.18 -3.24 -25.44
C LEU A 5 -41.28 -4.38 -24.41
N LEU A 6 -40.32 -4.72 -23.55
CA LEU A 6 -39.29 -3.96 -22.88
C LEU A 6 -38.06 -4.87 -22.73
N ALA A 7 -36.95 -4.52 -23.38
CA ALA A 7 -35.63 -4.95 -22.93
C ALA A 7 -35.14 -3.88 -21.97
N PHE A 8 -35.45 -4.04 -20.67
CA PHE A 8 -34.86 -3.19 -19.64
C PHE A 8 -33.36 -3.49 -19.59
N LEU A 9 -32.66 -2.51 -20.15
CA LEU A 9 -31.23 -2.33 -20.27
C LEU A 9 -30.58 -2.35 -18.87
N PHE A 10 -30.32 -3.54 -18.32
CA PHE A 10 -29.34 -3.70 -17.24
C PHE A 10 -27.92 -3.64 -17.85
N LEU A 11 -27.57 -2.45 -18.34
CA LEU A 11 -26.17 -2.06 -18.51
C LEU A 11 -25.63 -1.83 -17.10
N ALA A 12 -25.36 -2.92 -16.40
CA ALA A 12 -24.46 -2.92 -15.27
C ALA A 12 -23.12 -2.42 -15.79
N PHE A 13 -22.86 -1.13 -15.57
CA PHE A 13 -21.53 -0.56 -15.66
C PHE A 13 -20.64 -1.28 -14.63
N CYS A 14 -20.13 -2.45 -14.99
CA CYS A 14 -18.80 -2.82 -14.54
C CYS A 14 -17.86 -1.84 -15.24
N GLN A 15 -17.64 -0.67 -14.61
CA GLN A 15 -16.41 0.04 -14.85
C GLN A 15 -15.30 -0.92 -14.41
N THR A 16 -14.82 -1.73 -15.35
CA THR A 16 -13.53 -2.36 -15.23
C THR A 16 -12.55 -1.20 -15.23
N GLY A 17 -12.26 -0.67 -14.04
CA GLY A 17 -11.13 0.21 -13.86
C GLY A 17 -9.94 -0.44 -14.55
N ILE A 18 -9.16 0.35 -15.27
CA ILE A 18 -7.93 -0.13 -15.91
C ILE A 18 -7.09 -0.72 -14.79
N ALA A 19 -7.16 -2.05 -14.63
CA ALA A 19 -6.47 -2.74 -13.55
C ALA A 19 -4.99 -2.44 -13.76
N GLN A 20 -4.38 -1.79 -12.77
CA GLN A 20 -2.99 -1.42 -12.87
C GLN A 20 -2.14 -2.69 -12.92
N LYS A 21 -1.77 -3.10 -14.13
CA LYS A 21 -1.06 -4.36 -14.39
C LYS A 21 0.36 -4.37 -13.80
N TYR A 22 0.93 -3.20 -13.53
CA TYR A 22 2.33 -3.05 -13.12
C TYR A 22 2.61 -3.47 -11.67
N ILE A 23 1.63 -3.38 -10.77
CA ILE A 23 1.72 -3.93 -9.40
C ILE A 23 0.49 -4.81 -9.22
N SER A 24 0.45 -5.89 -10.00
CA SER A 24 -0.74 -6.73 -10.08
C SER A 24 -0.87 -7.63 -8.85
N THR A 25 0.24 -8.18 -8.34
CA THR A 25 0.23 -9.12 -7.21
C THR A 25 1.55 -9.11 -6.46
N LEU A 26 1.53 -9.35 -5.14
CA LEU A 26 2.71 -9.76 -4.38
C LEU A 26 2.77 -11.28 -4.36
N LYS A 27 3.64 -11.86 -5.18
CA LYS A 27 3.95 -13.30 -5.18
C LYS A 27 5.30 -13.56 -4.50
N ASN A 28 5.61 -14.82 -4.26
CA ASN A 28 6.92 -15.23 -3.77
C ASN A 28 8.04 -14.68 -4.65
N ASN A 29 9.05 -14.12 -3.99
CA ASN A 29 10.23 -13.47 -4.59
C ASN A 29 9.93 -12.16 -5.33
N THR A 30 8.75 -11.57 -5.19
CA THR A 30 8.53 -10.18 -5.62
C THR A 30 9.43 -9.27 -4.80
N GLU A 31 10.25 -8.45 -5.46
CA GLU A 31 11.13 -7.50 -4.80
C GLU A 31 10.55 -6.08 -4.90
N LEU A 32 10.46 -5.40 -3.77
CA LEU A 32 10.08 -4.00 -3.67
C LEU A 32 11.30 -3.18 -3.23
N GLN A 33 11.69 -2.19 -4.01
CA GLN A 33 12.79 -1.31 -3.68
C GLN A 33 12.27 0.06 -3.28
N TYR A 34 12.56 0.47 -2.05
CA TYR A 34 12.21 1.76 -1.50
C TYR A 34 13.45 2.63 -1.30
N VAL A 35 13.26 3.94 -1.44
CA VAL A 35 14.16 4.96 -0.91
C VAL A 35 13.50 5.55 0.33
N CYS A 36 14.14 5.37 1.49
CA CYS A 36 13.69 5.87 2.78
C CYS A 36 14.51 7.08 3.21
N LYS A 37 13.85 8.15 3.62
CA LYS A 37 14.44 9.30 4.31
C LYS A 37 14.12 9.19 5.79
N LEU A 38 15.17 9.03 6.59
CA LEU A 38 15.12 8.79 8.03
C LEU A 38 15.90 9.91 8.72
N HIS A 39 15.19 10.83 9.38
CA HIS A 39 15.81 11.98 10.06
C HIS A 39 16.84 12.74 9.19
N GLY A 40 16.53 12.92 7.91
CA GLY A 40 17.39 13.61 6.93
C GLY A 40 18.41 12.72 6.20
N GLN A 41 18.60 11.47 6.62
CA GLN A 41 19.45 10.51 5.90
C GLN A 41 18.65 9.72 4.86
N THR A 42 19.18 9.61 3.65
CA THR A 42 18.59 8.79 2.59
C THR A 42 19.21 7.40 2.56
N ARG A 43 18.40 6.35 2.60
CA ARG A 43 18.80 4.94 2.52
C ARG A 43 17.94 4.21 1.50
N THR A 44 18.51 3.19 0.87
CA THR A 44 17.75 2.22 0.09
C THR A 44 17.32 1.07 1.00
N LEU A 45 16.15 0.53 0.72
CA LEU A 45 15.55 -0.59 1.44
C LEU A 45 14.97 -1.54 0.39
N SER A 46 15.36 -2.81 0.45
CA SER A 46 14.78 -3.87 -0.39
C SER A 46 13.90 -4.76 0.48
N LEU A 47 12.71 -5.12 -0.03
CA LEU A 47 11.80 -6.08 0.58
C LEU A 47 11.55 -7.21 -0.42
N VAL A 48 11.90 -8.44 -0.05
CA VAL A 48 11.55 -9.63 -0.85
C VAL A 48 10.37 -10.34 -0.20
N ALA A 49 9.26 -10.42 -0.93
CA ALA A 49 8.03 -11.02 -0.45
C ALA A 49 8.07 -12.55 -0.47
N ASN A 50 7.52 -13.15 0.58
CA ASN A 50 7.19 -14.56 0.65
C ASN A 50 5.78 -14.69 1.26
N THR A 51 4.83 -15.12 0.44
CA THR A 51 3.42 -15.23 0.79
C THR A 51 3.06 -16.67 1.13
N SER A 52 2.23 -16.81 2.17
CA SER A 52 1.60 -18.07 2.56
C SER A 52 0.13 -17.81 2.90
N LYS A 53 -0.60 -18.87 3.26
CA LYS A 53 -1.99 -18.73 3.73
C LYS A 53 -2.09 -18.03 5.09
N GLU A 54 -1.03 -18.12 5.90
CA GLU A 54 -1.05 -17.67 7.30
C GLU A 54 -0.42 -16.28 7.46
N ASN A 55 0.53 -15.93 6.59
CA ASN A 55 1.32 -14.71 6.71
C ASN A 55 1.89 -14.22 5.38
N LEU A 56 2.27 -12.95 5.37
CA LEU A 56 3.21 -12.35 4.45
C LEU A 56 4.52 -12.10 5.20
N ILE A 57 5.62 -12.61 4.66
CA ILE A 57 6.96 -12.32 5.16
C ILE A 57 7.64 -11.39 4.17
N LEU A 58 8.11 -10.24 4.66
CA LEU A 58 8.94 -9.31 3.89
C LEU A 58 10.36 -9.40 4.42
N LYS A 59 11.26 -10.01 3.63
CA LYS A 59 12.69 -10.04 3.94
C LYS A 59 13.27 -8.67 3.63
N LEU A 60 13.53 -7.92 4.68
CA LEU A 60 14.11 -6.59 4.63
C LEU A 60 15.63 -6.67 4.55
N ASP A 61 16.20 -5.88 3.65
CA ASP A 61 17.63 -5.55 3.59
C ASP A 61 17.81 -4.04 3.46
N THR A 62 18.50 -3.42 4.43
CA THR A 62 18.92 -2.02 4.35
C THR A 62 20.30 -1.84 4.95
N ARG A 63 21.28 -1.46 4.12
CA ARG A 63 22.68 -1.17 4.52
C ARG A 63 23.27 -2.20 5.51
N GLY A 64 23.04 -3.49 5.28
CA GLY A 64 23.58 -4.56 6.12
C GLY A 64 22.70 -4.97 7.31
N VAL A 65 21.60 -4.26 7.58
CA VAL A 65 20.54 -4.71 8.49
C VAL A 65 19.61 -5.64 7.71
N LYS A 66 19.47 -6.87 8.20
CA LYS A 66 18.60 -7.89 7.60
C LYS A 66 17.60 -8.39 8.62
N SER A 67 16.31 -8.38 8.26
CA SER A 67 15.25 -8.89 9.11
C SER A 67 14.12 -9.50 8.29
N SER A 68 13.48 -10.54 8.81
CA SER A 68 12.22 -11.05 8.26
C SER A 68 11.06 -10.42 9.02
N ILE A 69 10.33 -9.54 8.36
CA ILE A 69 9.14 -8.90 8.93
C ILE A 69 7.94 -9.82 8.66
N VAL A 70 7.35 -10.37 9.71
CA VAL A 70 6.23 -11.32 9.63
C VAL A 70 4.93 -10.59 9.91
N ILE A 71 4.04 -10.59 8.93
CA ILE A 71 2.72 -9.96 8.97
C ILE A 71 1.67 -11.06 8.91
N LEU A 72 0.77 -11.11 9.89
CA LEU A 72 -0.31 -12.10 9.89
C LEU A 72 -1.33 -11.81 8.79
N ALA A 73 -1.93 -12.86 8.22
CA ALA A 73 -3.01 -12.72 7.22
C ALA A 73 -4.20 -11.93 7.77
N GLU A 74 -4.52 -12.08 9.07
CA GLU A 74 -5.51 -11.28 9.78
C GLU A 74 -5.19 -9.77 9.72
N ALA A 75 -3.92 -9.39 9.90
CA ALA A 75 -3.47 -8.01 9.84
C ALA A 75 -3.56 -7.44 8.42
N LEU A 76 -3.22 -8.23 7.41
CA LEU A 76 -3.39 -7.83 6.00
C LEU A 76 -4.86 -7.60 5.65
N LYS A 77 -5.77 -8.40 6.23
CA LYS A 77 -7.20 -8.28 5.99
C LYS A 77 -7.84 -7.13 6.76
N ASN A 78 -7.55 -7.03 8.06
CA ASN A 78 -8.30 -6.23 9.03
C ASN A 78 -7.45 -5.25 9.85
N GLY A 79 -6.13 -5.22 9.65
CA GLY A 79 -5.21 -4.38 10.42
C GLY A 79 -5.52 -2.90 10.30
N ASN A 80 -5.17 -2.14 11.34
CA ASN A 80 -5.44 -0.71 11.45
C ASN A 80 -4.23 0.08 11.97
N ALA A 81 -3.06 -0.54 11.98
CA ALA A 81 -1.81 0.10 12.39
C ALA A 81 -0.71 -0.18 11.36
N LEU A 82 0.11 0.82 11.07
CA LEU A 82 1.28 0.70 10.20
C LEU A 82 2.53 0.69 11.06
N SER A 83 3.29 -0.41 10.98
CA SER A 83 4.60 -0.49 11.62
C SER A 83 5.64 0.28 10.82
N PHE A 84 6.45 1.08 11.52
CA PHE A 84 7.60 1.79 10.96
C PHE A 84 8.93 1.18 11.43
N ASN A 85 8.90 -0.05 11.95
CA ASN A 85 10.11 -0.72 12.43
C ASN A 85 11.08 -0.98 11.25
N GLN A 86 12.38 -0.82 11.49
CA GLN A 86 13.41 -0.95 10.46
C GLN A 86 14.16 -2.29 10.51
N GLY A 87 13.68 -3.25 11.30
CA GLY A 87 14.29 -4.58 11.44
C GLY A 87 15.58 -4.59 12.27
N GLU A 88 15.93 -3.49 12.93
CA GLU A 88 17.21 -3.31 13.64
C GLU A 88 17.35 -4.18 14.90
N TYR A 89 16.23 -4.61 15.48
CA TYR A 89 16.19 -5.21 16.82
C TYR A 89 16.14 -6.73 16.81
N ALA A 90 15.83 -7.37 15.67
CA ALA A 90 15.71 -8.83 15.59
C ALA A 90 15.86 -9.36 14.14
N PRO A 91 16.50 -10.54 13.95
CA PRO A 91 16.54 -11.22 12.65
C PRO A 91 15.16 -11.62 12.11
N VAL A 92 14.20 -11.83 13.01
CA VAL A 92 12.78 -12.06 12.69
C VAL A 92 11.95 -11.16 13.58
N LEU A 93 11.13 -10.31 12.98
CA LEU A 93 10.23 -9.41 13.68
C LEU A 93 8.79 -9.81 13.40
N ASN A 94 8.10 -10.33 14.41
CA ASN A 94 6.67 -10.57 14.34
C ASN A 94 5.93 -9.27 14.68
N LEU A 95 5.13 -8.78 13.74
CA LEU A 95 4.27 -7.62 14.00
C LEU A 95 3.08 -7.99 14.88
N LYS A 96 2.45 -6.99 15.50
CA LYS A 96 1.19 -7.22 16.23
C LYS A 96 0.09 -7.66 15.26
N SER A 97 -0.96 -8.29 15.80
CA SER A 97 -2.06 -8.85 14.99
C SER A 97 -2.86 -7.83 14.18
N ASN A 98 -2.73 -6.54 14.48
CA ASN A 98 -3.36 -5.43 13.76
C ASN A 98 -2.37 -4.57 12.96
N GLU A 99 -1.08 -4.93 12.94
CA GLU A 99 -0.02 -4.15 12.31
C GLU A 99 0.32 -4.68 10.91
N THR A 100 0.35 -3.80 9.93
CA THR A 100 0.87 -4.03 8.57
C THR A 100 2.23 -3.35 8.36
N PHE A 101 2.84 -3.56 7.20
CA PHE A 101 4.13 -2.98 6.83
C PHE A 101 4.14 -2.53 5.38
N PHE A 102 4.45 -1.25 5.11
CA PHE A 102 4.47 -0.62 3.78
C PHE A 102 3.16 -0.74 2.96
N MET A 103 2.06 -1.13 3.59
CA MET A 103 0.74 -1.25 2.97
C MET A 103 -0.36 -1.04 4.00
N ILE A 104 -1.55 -0.65 3.56
CA ILE A 104 -2.74 -0.68 4.42
C ILE A 104 -3.41 -2.06 4.33
N SER A 105 -4.40 -2.31 5.18
CA SER A 105 -5.19 -3.54 5.11
C SER A 105 -6.25 -3.48 4.01
N GLN A 106 -6.77 -4.65 3.63
CA GLN A 106 -7.85 -4.76 2.65
C GLN A 106 -9.12 -4.06 3.14
N SER A 107 -9.46 -4.16 4.43
CA SER A 107 -10.61 -3.46 5.01
C SER A 107 -10.41 -1.93 5.01
N ALA A 108 -9.21 -1.44 5.28
CA ALA A 108 -8.90 -0.01 5.18
C ALA A 108 -8.99 0.49 3.74
N TYR A 109 -8.51 -0.30 2.77
CA TYR A 109 -8.68 0.02 1.35
C TYR A 109 -10.15 0.07 0.93
N GLN A 110 -10.96 -0.88 1.39
CA GLN A 110 -12.41 -0.86 1.12
C GLN A 110 -13.08 0.40 1.69
N ASN A 111 -12.75 0.79 2.93
CA ASN A 111 -13.23 2.05 3.51
C ASN A 111 -12.78 3.26 2.68
N LEU A 112 -11.51 3.29 2.26
CA LEU A 112 -10.98 4.34 1.41
C LEU A 112 -11.77 4.48 0.10
N VAL A 113 -12.06 3.37 -0.59
CA VAL A 113 -12.84 3.37 -1.83
C VAL A 113 -14.30 3.80 -1.60
N GLN A 114 -14.93 3.34 -0.52
CA GLN A 114 -16.34 3.60 -0.25
C GLN A 114 -16.60 5.01 0.29
N ASN A 115 -15.72 5.49 1.17
CA ASN A 115 -15.95 6.69 1.97
C ASN A 115 -14.99 7.84 1.59
N ASN A 116 -14.05 7.61 0.66
CA ASN A 116 -12.90 8.51 0.42
C ASN A 116 -12.08 8.78 1.69
N SER A 117 -12.11 7.86 2.65
CA SER A 117 -11.47 8.02 3.96
C SER A 117 -11.24 6.67 4.64
N PHE A 118 -10.21 6.58 5.47
CA PHE A 118 -9.95 5.42 6.33
C PHE A 118 -9.20 5.85 7.60
N VAL A 119 -9.15 4.95 8.59
CA VAL A 119 -8.44 5.18 9.85
C VAL A 119 -7.28 4.19 9.97
N TYR A 120 -6.08 4.72 10.21
CA TYR A 120 -4.86 3.95 10.47
C TYR A 120 -4.02 4.65 11.54
N ASN A 121 -3.38 3.91 12.44
CA ASN A 121 -2.63 4.48 13.57
C ASN A 121 -3.44 5.51 14.36
N ASN A 122 -4.74 5.25 14.58
CA ASN A 122 -5.70 6.16 15.22
C ASN A 122 -5.81 7.54 14.54
N THR A 123 -5.44 7.64 13.27
CA THR A 123 -5.48 8.87 12.48
C THR A 123 -6.38 8.65 11.27
N THR A 124 -7.29 9.61 11.04
CA THR A 124 -8.14 9.62 9.84
C THR A 124 -7.36 10.21 8.68
N TYR A 125 -7.43 9.53 7.53
CA TYR A 125 -6.84 9.94 6.26
C TYR A 125 -7.96 10.12 5.24
N ASP A 126 -8.03 11.27 4.60
CA ASP A 126 -9.01 11.56 3.54
C ASP A 126 -8.32 11.66 2.18
N VAL A 127 -9.02 11.26 1.12
CA VAL A 127 -8.54 11.45 -0.26
C VAL A 127 -8.37 12.94 -0.56
N ASP A 128 -7.19 13.33 -1.05
CA ASP A 128 -6.99 14.65 -1.66
C ASP A 128 -7.70 14.66 -3.01
N LYS A 129 -8.63 15.61 -3.18
CA LYS A 129 -9.41 15.76 -4.42
C LYS A 129 -8.63 16.46 -5.54
N ASN A 130 -7.37 16.82 -5.29
CA ASN A 130 -6.51 17.41 -6.31
C ASN A 130 -5.94 16.33 -7.24
N GLU A 131 -6.49 16.25 -8.46
CA GLU A 131 -6.13 15.23 -9.46
C GLU A 131 -4.65 15.24 -9.86
N ASP A 132 -3.99 16.41 -9.85
CA ASP A 132 -2.58 16.55 -10.22
C ASP A 132 -1.63 15.76 -9.29
N LYS A 133 -2.12 15.34 -8.12
CA LYS A 133 -1.33 14.63 -7.11
C LYS A 133 -1.61 13.12 -7.04
N ASN A 134 -2.56 12.59 -7.82
CA ASN A 134 -2.95 11.18 -7.72
C ASN A 134 -1.96 10.20 -8.38
N GLY A 135 -0.88 10.71 -8.98
CA GLY A 135 0.15 9.91 -9.64
C GLY A 135 1.44 9.77 -8.83
N VAL A 136 2.02 8.58 -8.85
CA VAL A 136 3.41 8.33 -8.42
C VAL A 136 4.17 7.62 -9.54
N SER A 137 5.44 7.98 -9.78
CA SER A 137 6.27 7.30 -10.78
C SER A 137 7.07 6.18 -10.11
N ILE A 138 6.94 4.97 -10.63
CA ILE A 138 7.71 3.79 -10.20
C ILE A 138 8.37 3.22 -11.45
N ASP A 139 9.70 3.12 -11.46
CA ASP A 139 10.50 2.68 -12.62
C ASP A 139 10.14 3.42 -13.92
N GLY A 140 9.92 4.74 -13.81
CA GLY A 140 9.53 5.61 -14.94
C GLY A 140 8.08 5.45 -15.41
N LYS A 141 7.28 4.57 -14.78
CA LYS A 141 5.87 4.37 -15.11
C LYS A 141 4.97 5.11 -14.14
N LEU A 142 3.98 5.81 -14.67
CA LEU A 142 2.97 6.45 -13.84
C LEU A 142 2.02 5.39 -13.28
N ILE A 143 1.83 5.44 -11.97
CA ILE A 143 1.01 4.53 -11.18
C ILE A 143 -0.19 5.31 -10.66
N ASP A 144 -1.37 4.76 -10.91
CA ASP A 144 -2.63 5.25 -10.39
C ASP A 144 -2.74 4.88 -8.90
N ALA A 145 -2.77 5.91 -8.07
CA ALA A 145 -2.81 5.78 -6.63
C ALA A 145 -3.86 6.71 -6.04
N PHE A 146 -4.39 6.34 -4.87
CA PHE A 146 -5.07 7.31 -4.02
C PHE A 146 -4.01 8.17 -3.34
N HIS A 147 -4.12 9.49 -3.50
CA HIS A 147 -3.42 10.42 -2.62
C HIS A 147 -4.32 10.72 -1.43
N VAL A 148 -3.81 10.47 -0.22
CA VAL A 148 -4.54 10.70 1.03
C VAL A 148 -3.74 11.57 1.98
N ILE A 149 -4.43 12.35 2.80
CA ILE A 149 -3.83 13.28 3.76
C ILE A 149 -4.42 13.02 5.14
N ALA A 150 -3.55 12.89 6.15
CA ALA A 150 -3.95 12.81 7.54
C ALA A 150 -4.59 14.12 8.01
N GLN A 151 -5.72 14.01 8.72
CA GLN A 151 -6.42 15.17 9.27
C GLN A 151 -5.62 15.91 10.35
N ILE A 152 -4.75 15.19 11.08
CA ILE A 152 -4.10 15.72 12.30
C ILE A 152 -2.69 16.26 12.01
N ASP A 153 -1.83 15.45 11.38
CA ASP A 153 -0.39 15.76 11.24
C ASP A 153 0.04 16.05 9.78
N GLN A 154 -0.91 16.11 8.85
CA GLN A 154 -0.68 16.34 7.42
C GLN A 154 0.22 15.29 6.75
N THR A 155 0.43 14.12 7.35
CA THR A 155 1.08 12.99 6.69
C THR A 155 0.34 12.68 5.39
N GLU A 156 1.08 12.60 4.29
CA GLU A 156 0.52 12.26 2.99
C GLU A 156 0.95 10.86 2.60
N MET A 157 0.03 10.07 2.06
CA MET A 157 0.31 8.74 1.52
C MET A 157 -0.21 8.60 0.09
N TRP A 158 0.53 7.85 -0.74
CA TRP A 158 0.07 7.40 -2.06
C TRP A 158 -0.11 5.89 -2.02
N ILE A 159 -1.34 5.42 -2.18
CA ILE A 159 -1.71 4.01 -2.04
C ILE A 159 -2.13 3.48 -3.42
N VAL A 160 -1.49 2.42 -3.91
CA VAL A 160 -1.87 1.79 -5.19
C VAL A 160 -3.35 1.42 -5.15
N LYS A 161 -4.06 1.65 -6.26
CA LYS A 161 -5.42 1.15 -6.46
C LYS A 161 -5.43 -0.37 -6.73
N ASN A 162 -4.98 -1.15 -5.75
CA ASN A 162 -4.97 -2.61 -5.77
C ASN A 162 -5.64 -3.13 -4.48
N PRO A 163 -6.85 -3.72 -4.56
CA PRO A 163 -7.59 -4.19 -3.39
C PRO A 163 -6.95 -5.40 -2.69
N GLU A 164 -6.14 -6.20 -3.39
CA GLU A 164 -5.48 -7.36 -2.79
C GLU A 164 -4.25 -6.95 -2.00
N PHE A 165 -3.44 -6.06 -2.58
CA PHE A 165 -2.21 -5.55 -2.00
C PHE A 165 -2.13 -4.02 -2.13
N PRO A 166 -2.83 -3.26 -1.26
CA PRO A 166 -2.83 -1.80 -1.30
C PRO A 166 -1.52 -1.23 -0.73
N LEU A 167 -0.45 -1.40 -1.50
CA LEU A 167 0.89 -0.91 -1.19
C LEU A 167 0.89 0.61 -1.07
N ILE A 168 1.61 1.11 -0.08
CA ILE A 168 1.89 2.53 0.05
C ILE A 168 3.14 2.80 -0.79
N CYS A 169 2.97 3.43 -1.95
CA CYS A 169 4.05 3.82 -2.84
C CYS A 169 4.90 4.93 -2.24
N LYS A 170 4.31 5.83 -1.46
CA LYS A 170 5.02 7.00 -0.96
C LYS A 170 4.39 7.48 0.34
N ILE A 171 5.22 7.90 1.28
CA ILE A 171 4.82 8.66 2.46
C ILE A 171 5.67 9.93 2.53
N THR A 172 5.03 11.06 2.79
CA THR A 172 5.70 12.33 3.09
C THR A 172 5.09 13.02 4.30
N LYS A 173 5.83 13.96 4.90
CA LYS A 173 5.41 14.72 6.09
C LYS A 173 5.10 13.86 7.32
N ASN A 174 5.59 12.62 7.36
CA ASN A 174 5.41 11.77 8.53
C ASN A 174 6.13 12.40 9.75
N PRO A 175 5.41 12.66 10.86
CA PRO A 175 6.00 13.28 12.06
C PRO A 175 7.11 12.43 12.70
N LEU A 176 7.14 11.11 12.45
CA LEU A 176 8.23 10.25 12.90
C LEU A 176 9.55 10.50 12.17
N GLY A 177 9.55 11.33 11.12
CA GLY A 177 10.73 11.58 10.29
C GLY A 177 11.09 10.40 9.38
N ILE A 178 10.15 9.47 9.18
CA ILE A 178 10.28 8.27 8.35
C ILE A 178 9.41 8.45 7.10
N ASN A 179 10.03 8.90 6.02
CA ASN A 179 9.38 9.07 4.72
C ASN A 179 9.96 8.05 3.75
N PHE A 180 9.16 7.53 2.84
CA PHE A 180 9.66 6.57 1.86
C PHE A 180 8.99 6.72 0.50
N THR A 181 9.63 6.18 -0.53
CA THR A 181 9.10 6.12 -1.89
C THR A 181 9.53 4.81 -2.54
N LEU A 182 8.56 4.05 -3.03
CA LEU A 182 8.74 2.86 -3.87
C LEU A 182 9.29 3.33 -5.21
N VAL A 183 10.49 2.88 -5.55
CA VAL A 183 11.17 3.28 -6.79
C VAL A 183 11.14 2.19 -7.84
N LYS A 184 11.01 0.92 -7.43
CA LYS A 184 11.02 -0.22 -8.35
C LYS A 184 10.29 -1.42 -7.77
N VAL A 185 9.61 -2.18 -8.64
CA VAL A 185 9.04 -3.50 -8.35
C VAL A 185 9.64 -4.49 -9.36
N ILE A 186 10.08 -5.64 -8.87
CA ILE A 186 10.66 -6.72 -9.69
C ILE A 186 9.87 -7.98 -9.42
N ASP A 187 9.13 -8.45 -10.43
CA ASP A 187 8.43 -9.72 -10.41
C ASP A 187 9.39 -10.82 -10.88
N ASN A 188 9.83 -11.68 -9.96
CA ASN A 188 10.65 -12.86 -10.29
C ASN A 188 9.81 -14.11 -10.60
#